data_AF-A0A2D0J4V5-F1
#
_entry.id   AF-A0A2D0J4V5-F1
#
_cell.length_a   1.000
_cell.length_b   1.000
_cell.length_c   1.000
_cell.angle_alpha   90.00
_cell.angle_beta   90.00
_cell.angle_gamma   90.00
#
_symmetry.space_group_name_H-M   'P 1'
#
loop_
_entity.id
_entity.type
_entity.pdbx_description
1 polymer ?
#
loop_
_entity_poly.entity_id
_entity_poly.type
_entity_poly.pdbx_seq_one_letter_code
_entity_poly.pdbx_strand_id
1 'polypeptide(L)'
;MKFSIVVVSKNRAYTKAYRRVFGDIQAIIEELEKVDMECPIGDSVLIMASDEDNIQPYELVEIPNKDALFQYTVGIEKYRSDDELRKDLFLILKLVIEKVPFANPDHEQYGSIFRVWESKFI
;
A
#
# COMPACT_ATOMS: atom_id res chain seq x y z
N MET A 1 8.89 0.37 -11.43
CA MET A 1 7.43 0.16 -11.32
C MET A 1 6.80 1.34 -10.59
N LYS A 2 5.54 1.70 -10.87
CA LYS A 2 4.82 2.77 -10.13
C LYS A 2 3.96 2.21 -9.00
N PHE A 3 3.91 2.89 -7.86
CA PHE A 3 3.05 2.52 -6.74
C PHE A 3 2.11 3.66 -6.40
N SER A 4 0.84 3.33 -6.16
CA SER A 4 -0.09 4.29 -5.57
C SER A 4 -1.01 3.63 -4.58
N ILE A 5 -1.31 4.34 -3.51
CA ILE A 5 -2.33 3.99 -2.54
C ILE A 5 -3.30 5.15 -2.45
N VAL A 6 -4.58 4.85 -2.26
CA VAL A 6 -5.63 5.83 -1.99
C VAL A 6 -6.57 5.29 -0.92
N VAL A 7 -7.14 6.18 -0.12
CA VAL A 7 -8.20 5.82 0.84
C VAL A 7 -9.56 6.09 0.22
N VAL A 8 -10.39 5.05 0.14
CA VAL A 8 -11.77 5.07 -0.35
C VAL A 8 -12.70 4.89 0.85
N SER A 9 -13.25 6.00 1.33
CA SER A 9 -14.11 6.03 2.51
C SER A 9 -15.24 7.04 2.37
N LYS A 10 -16.43 6.69 2.88
CA LYS A 10 -17.56 7.63 3.04
C LYS A 10 -17.37 8.56 4.24
N ASN A 11 -16.46 8.23 5.16
CA ASN A 11 -16.17 9.02 6.34
C ASN A 11 -15.16 10.13 6.00
N ARG A 12 -15.64 11.38 5.98
CA ARG A 12 -14.82 12.57 5.67
C ARG A 12 -13.61 12.75 6.59
N ALA A 13 -13.62 12.17 7.79
CA ALA A 13 -12.46 12.19 8.68
C ALA A 13 -11.26 11.47 8.06
N TYR A 14 -11.47 10.31 7.42
CA TYR A 14 -10.43 9.58 6.71
C TYR A 14 -9.83 10.41 5.59
N THR A 15 -10.66 10.98 4.72
CA THR A 15 -10.15 11.75 3.57
C THR A 15 -9.28 12.93 4.01
N LYS A 16 -9.61 13.56 5.14
CA LYS A 16 -8.79 14.65 5.70
C LYS A 16 -7.52 14.14 6.37
N ALA A 17 -7.60 13.07 7.16
CA ALA A 17 -6.46 12.46 7.82
C ALA A 17 -5.45 11.90 6.81
N TYR A 18 -5.94 11.23 5.78
CA TYR A 18 -5.16 10.72 4.66
C TYR A 18 -4.24 11.80 4.08
N ARG A 19 -4.76 13.00 3.77
CA ARG A 19 -3.94 14.09 3.22
C ARG A 19 -2.82 14.55 4.16
N ARG A 20 -3.00 14.44 5.48
CA ARG A 20 -1.97 14.81 6.48
C ARG A 20 -0.88 13.75 6.57
N VAL A 21 -1.26 12.47 6.55
CA VAL A 21 -0.32 11.35 6.69
C VAL A 21 0.30 10.91 5.37
N PHE A 22 -0.28 11.29 4.23
CA PHE A 22 0.18 10.85 2.91
C PHE A 22 1.61 11.25 2.61
N GLY A 23 2.12 12.36 3.16
CA GLY A 23 3.52 12.74 3.00
C GLY A 23 4.51 11.67 3.47
N ASP A 24 4.21 11.02 4.60
CA ASP A 24 5.04 9.93 5.15
C ASP A 24 4.98 8.68 4.26
N ILE A 25 3.78 8.36 3.75
CA ILE A 25 3.56 7.22 2.86
C ILE A 25 4.20 7.45 1.49
N GLN A 26 4.12 8.68 0.97
CA GLN A 26 4.73 9.10 -0.29
C GLN A 26 6.25 8.90 -0.26
N ALA A 27 6.91 9.18 0.86
CA ALA A 27 8.34 8.98 0.99
C ALA A 27 8.76 7.52 0.79
N ILE A 28 7.95 6.56 1.29
CA ILE A 28 8.19 5.13 1.08
C ILE A 28 7.91 4.76 -0.38
N ILE A 29 6.80 5.23 -0.94
CA ILE A 29 6.46 5.01 -2.35
C ILE A 29 7.62 5.44 -3.26
N GLU A 30 8.21 6.61 -3.01
CA GLU A 30 9.35 7.10 -3.78
C GLU A 30 10.60 6.22 -3.66
N GLU A 31 10.81 5.54 -2.54
CA GLU A 31 11.90 4.56 -2.40
C GLU A 31 11.59 3.25 -3.12
N LEU A 32 10.35 2.76 -3.05
CA LEU A 32 9.91 1.58 -3.78
C LEU A 32 10.00 1.79 -5.30
N GLU A 33 9.68 2.98 -5.79
CA GLU A 33 9.75 3.29 -7.23
C GLU A 33 11.18 3.41 -7.77
N LYS A 34 12.19 3.57 -6.89
CA LYS A 34 13.62 3.60 -7.26
C LYS A 34 14.24 2.22 -7.39
N VAL A 35 13.54 1.16 -7.00
CA VAL A 35 14.01 -0.22 -7.12
C VAL A 35 14.19 -0.56 -8.59
N ASP A 36 15.43 -0.89 -8.96
CA ASP A 36 15.78 -1.42 -10.28
C ASP A 36 15.52 -2.92 -10.28
N MET A 37 14.33 -3.31 -10.72
CA MET A 37 13.87 -4.71 -10.66
C MET A 37 14.75 -5.60 -11.53
N GLU A 38 15.19 -6.73 -10.98
CA GLU A 38 15.96 -7.74 -11.71
C GLU A 38 15.08 -8.50 -12.70
N CYS A 39 13.80 -8.71 -12.35
CA CYS A 39 12.82 -9.38 -13.19
C CYS A 39 11.56 -8.52 -13.33
N PRO A 40 11.59 -7.43 -14.13
CA PRO A 40 10.47 -6.50 -14.25
C PRO A 40 9.18 -7.20 -14.67
N ILE A 41 8.12 -7.01 -13.87
CA ILE A 41 6.77 -7.49 -14.18
C ILE A 41 5.75 -6.40 -13.83
N GLY A 42 4.83 -6.15 -14.77
CA GLY A 42 3.84 -5.08 -14.62
C GLY A 42 4.46 -3.68 -14.68
N ASP A 43 3.59 -2.69 -14.90
CA ASP A 43 3.96 -1.28 -14.94
C ASP A 43 3.63 -0.58 -13.62
N SER A 44 2.58 -1.04 -12.93
CA SER A 44 2.06 -0.36 -11.75
C SER A 44 1.32 -1.26 -10.77
N VAL A 45 1.30 -0.82 -9.51
CA VAL A 45 0.49 -1.37 -8.42
C VAL A 45 -0.41 -0.26 -7.88
N LEU A 46 -1.72 -0.48 -7.92
CA LEU A 46 -2.74 0.44 -7.40
C LEU A 46 -3.45 -0.20 -6.21
N ILE A 47 -3.49 0.53 -5.10
CA ILE A 47 -4.03 0.06 -3.84
C ILE A 47 -5.17 0.97 -3.40
N MET A 48 -6.34 0.38 -3.18
CA MET A 48 -7.50 1.06 -2.59
C MET A 48 -7.70 0.57 -1.17
N ALA A 49 -7.30 1.37 -0.19
CA ALA A 49 -7.57 1.11 1.22
C ALA A 49 -9.00 1.57 1.55
N SER A 50 -9.87 0.65 1.95
CA SER A 50 -11.32 0.92 2.09
C SER A 50 -11.88 0.51 3.44
N ASP A 51 -12.72 1.36 4.04
CA ASP A 51 -13.46 1.08 5.28
C ASP A 51 -14.93 0.72 5.00
N GLU A 52 -15.27 0.39 3.75
CA GLU A 52 -16.64 0.08 3.35
C GLU A 52 -17.05 -1.37 3.73
N ASP A 53 -18.34 -1.58 3.96
CA ASP A 53 -18.94 -2.75 4.63
C ASP A 53 -18.65 -4.14 4.00
N ASN A 54 -18.00 -4.17 2.83
CA ASN A 54 -17.77 -5.38 2.04
C ASN A 54 -16.34 -5.95 2.16
N ILE A 55 -15.46 -5.33 2.95
CA ILE A 55 -14.09 -5.80 3.13
C ILE A 55 -13.64 -5.64 4.59
N GLN A 56 -13.17 -6.72 5.21
CA GLN A 56 -12.69 -6.71 6.59
C GLN A 56 -11.32 -6.02 6.67
N PRO A 57 -10.93 -5.44 7.82
CA PRO A 57 -9.60 -4.86 7.99
C PRO A 57 -8.50 -5.85 7.59
N TYR A 58 -7.57 -5.37 6.75
CA TYR A 58 -6.46 -6.13 6.15
C TYR A 58 -6.86 -7.31 5.26
N GLU A 59 -8.15 -7.53 5.01
CA GLU A 59 -8.58 -8.42 3.93
C GLU A 59 -8.15 -7.80 2.60
N LEU A 60 -7.41 -8.57 1.80
CA LEU A 60 -6.87 -8.14 0.51
C LEU A 60 -7.60 -8.88 -0.61
N VAL A 61 -8.19 -8.11 -1.53
CA VAL A 61 -8.89 -8.61 -2.70
C VAL A 61 -8.20 -8.06 -3.95
N GLU A 62 -7.68 -8.94 -4.78
CA GLU A 62 -7.19 -8.58 -6.11
C GLU A 62 -8.36 -8.28 -7.05
N ILE A 63 -8.30 -7.16 -7.75
CA ILE A 63 -9.26 -6.79 -8.78
C ILE A 63 -8.67 -7.21 -10.13
N PRO A 64 -9.32 -8.13 -10.85
CA PRO A 64 -8.83 -8.56 -12.16
C PRO A 64 -8.67 -7.38 -13.11
N ASN A 65 -7.48 -7.25 -13.68
CA ASN A 65 -7.17 -6.28 -14.71
C ASN A 65 -6.62 -7.01 -15.95
N LYS A 66 -6.89 -6.47 -17.15
CA LYS A 66 -6.40 -7.01 -18.42
C LYS A 66 -5.03 -6.43 -18.82
N ASP A 67 -4.63 -5.34 -18.18
CA ASP A 67 -3.40 -4.63 -18.47
C ASP A 67 -2.26 -5.10 -17.54
N ALA A 68 -1.05 -4.60 -17.78
CA ALA A 68 0.15 -4.81 -16.95
C ALA A 68 0.04 -4.10 -15.59
N LEU A 69 -1.13 -4.10 -14.96
CA LEU A 69 -1.50 -3.32 -13.80
C LEU A 69 -2.05 -4.25 -12.71
N PHE A 70 -1.38 -4.28 -11.56
CA PHE A 70 -1.88 -4.98 -10.39
C PHE A 70 -2.77 -4.04 -9.58
N GLN A 71 -4.01 -4.44 -9.33
CA GLN A 71 -4.97 -3.62 -8.60
C GLN A 71 -5.54 -4.39 -7.41
N TYR A 72 -5.51 -3.78 -6.23
CA TYR A 72 -5.98 -4.38 -5.00
C TYR A 72 -6.92 -3.46 -4.23
N THR A 73 -7.98 -4.01 -3.68
CA THR A 73 -8.73 -3.40 -2.58
C THR A 73 -8.28 -4.07 -1.29
N VAL A 74 -7.96 -3.27 -0.28
CA VAL A 74 -7.57 -3.76 1.04
C VAL A 74 -8.44 -3.10 2.09
N GLY A 75 -9.01 -3.88 3.00
CA GLY A 75 -9.78 -3.30 4.09
C GLY A 75 -8.90 -2.52 5.06
N ILE A 76 -9.37 -1.38 5.54
CA ILE A 76 -8.65 -0.55 6.50
C ILE A 76 -9.38 -0.51 7.85
N GLU A 77 -8.61 -0.52 8.93
CA GLU A 77 -9.14 -0.36 10.28
C GLU A 77 -9.84 0.97 10.46
N LYS A 78 -10.90 0.99 11.30
CA LYS A 78 -11.69 2.19 11.59
C LYS A 78 -10.80 3.32 12.11
N TYR A 79 -10.87 4.50 11.49
CA TYR A 79 -10.06 5.66 11.86
C TYR A 79 -10.22 6.03 13.34
N ARG A 80 -9.09 6.05 14.07
CA ARG A 80 -9.01 6.52 15.46
C ARG A 80 -8.04 7.69 15.62
N SER A 81 -6.91 7.67 14.91
CA SER A 81 -5.90 8.73 14.93
C SER A 81 -5.10 8.77 13.62
N ASP A 82 -4.38 9.87 13.41
CA ASP A 82 -3.45 10.00 12.27
C ASP A 82 -2.31 8.97 12.37
N ASP A 83 -1.80 8.70 13.57
CA ASP A 83 -0.72 7.71 13.78
C ASP A 83 -1.17 6.28 13.47
N GLU A 84 -2.39 5.90 13.87
CA GLU A 84 -2.96 4.59 13.53
C GLU A 84 -3.20 4.48 12.03
N LEU A 85 -3.79 5.50 11.40
CA LEU A 85 -3.99 5.51 9.95
C LEU A 85 -2.67 5.40 9.19
N ARG A 86 -1.64 6.11 9.64
CA ARG A 86 -0.29 6.06 9.05
C ARG A 86 0.28 4.65 9.14
N LYS A 87 0.16 3.99 10.29
CA LYS A 87 0.59 2.60 10.49
C LYS A 87 -0.20 1.63 9.61
N ASP A 88 -1.52 1.79 9.53
CA ASP A 88 -2.38 0.94 8.70
C ASP A 88 -1.98 1.03 7.23
N LEU A 89 -1.78 2.25 6.69
CA LEU A 89 -1.38 2.44 5.30
C LEU A 89 -0.02 1.82 4.99
N PHE A 90 0.94 1.89 5.93
CA PHE A 90 2.23 1.22 5.81
C PHE A 90 2.08 -0.31 5.75
N LEU A 91 1.30 -0.87 6.67
CA LEU A 91 1.04 -2.32 6.71
C LEU A 91 0.30 -2.81 5.46
N ILE A 92 -0.66 -2.04 4.97
CA ILE A 92 -1.39 -2.33 3.73
C ILE A 92 -0.43 -2.33 2.53
N LEU A 93 0.45 -1.33 2.43
CA LEU A 93 1.44 -1.25 1.36
C LEU A 93 2.38 -2.46 1.37
N LYS A 94 2.86 -2.85 2.56
CA LYS A 94 3.69 -4.05 2.78
C LYS A 94 2.95 -5.33 2.35
N LEU A 95 1.72 -5.50 2.83
CA LEU A 95 0.87 -6.66 2.54
C LEU A 95 0.64 -6.83 1.03
N VAL A 96 0.36 -5.72 0.32
CA VAL A 96 0.16 -5.78 -1.13
C VAL A 96 1.45 -6.17 -1.84
N ILE A 97 2.59 -5.61 -1.46
CA ILE A 97 3.87 -5.92 -2.11
C ILE A 97 4.29 -7.37 -1.87
N GLU A 98 3.99 -7.95 -0.71
CA GLU A 98 4.16 -9.38 -0.46
C GLU A 98 3.25 -10.25 -1.33
N LYS A 99 2.11 -9.70 -1.78
CA LYS A 99 1.12 -10.42 -2.59
C LYS A 99 1.36 -10.33 -4.10
N VAL A 100 1.89 -9.20 -4.58
CA VAL A 100 2.21 -9.03 -6.01
C VAL A 100 3.19 -10.12 -6.44
N PRO A 101 3.01 -10.79 -7.59
CA PRO A 101 3.84 -11.92 -8.00
C PRO A 101 5.21 -11.48 -8.54
N PHE A 102 5.99 -10.78 -7.73
CA PHE A 102 7.36 -10.42 -8.05
C PHE A 102 8.27 -11.65 -8.01
N ALA A 103 9.43 -11.57 -8.68
CA ALA A 103 10.46 -12.59 -8.49
C ALA A 103 11.05 -12.47 -7.07
N ASN A 104 11.59 -13.57 -6.55
CA ASN A 104 12.16 -13.59 -5.19
C ASN A 104 13.21 -12.47 -4.95
N PRO A 105 14.15 -12.17 -5.87
CA PRO A 105 15.11 -11.09 -5.67
C PRO A 105 14.42 -9.72 -5.50
N ASP A 106 13.39 -9.44 -6.30
CA ASP A 106 12.63 -8.19 -6.23
C ASP A 106 11.85 -8.10 -4.91
N HIS A 107 11.25 -9.20 -4.44
CA HIS A 107 10.62 -9.26 -3.11
C HIS A 107 11.61 -8.99 -1.98
N GLU A 108 12.84 -9.52 -2.05
CA GLU A 108 13.88 -9.26 -1.04
C GLU A 108 14.31 -7.79 -1.03
N GLN A 109 14.45 -7.17 -2.20
CA GLN A 109 14.78 -5.75 -2.33
C GLN A 109 13.67 -4.88 -1.71
N TYR A 110 12.41 -5.11 -2.06
CA TYR A 110 11.28 -4.40 -1.45
C TYR A 110 11.17 -4.66 0.07
N GLY A 111 11.32 -5.91 0.50
CA GLY A 111 11.26 -6.27 1.92
C GLY A 111 12.34 -5.57 2.75
N SER A 112 13.52 -5.33 2.16
CA SER A 112 14.61 -4.59 2.81
C SER A 112 14.24 -3.12 3.04
N ILE A 113 13.54 -2.48 2.10
CA ILE A 113 13.00 -1.12 2.27
C ILE A 113 12.03 -1.11 3.46
N PHE A 114 11.06 -2.03 3.49
CA PHE A 114 10.10 -2.10 4.60
C PHE A 114 10.75 -2.26 5.97
N ARG A 115 11.81 -3.07 6.10
CA ARG A 115 12.55 -3.24 7.36
C ARG A 115 13.19 -1.95 7.86
N VAL A 116 13.74 -1.12 6.96
CA VAL A 116 14.32 0.18 7.33
C VAL A 116 13.26 1.14 7.85
N TRP A 117 12.08 1.13 7.22
CA TRP A 117 10.98 2.02 7.56
C TRP A 117 10.14 1.56 8.74
N GLU A 118 10.19 0.27 9.09
CA GLU A 118 9.35 -0.33 10.15
C GLU A 118 9.45 0.46 11.46
N SER A 119 10.67 0.83 11.89
CA SER A 119 10.90 1.61 13.12
C SER A 119 10.32 3.04 13.14
N LYS A 120 9.92 3.59 11.98
CA LYS A 120 9.26 4.90 11.88
C LYS A 120 7.74 4.80 11.93
N PHE A 121 7.17 3.62 11.68
CA PHE A 121 5.75 3.38 11.50
C PHE A 121 5.14 2.42 12.53
N ILE A 122 5.95 1.54 13.13
CA ILE A 122 5.58 0.51 14.10
C ILE A 122 6.50 0.63 15.32
#